data_AF-A0A948UW82-F1
#
_entry.id   AF-A0A948UW82-F1
#
_cell.length_a   1.000
_cell.length_b   1.000
_cell.length_c   1.000
_cell.angle_alpha   90.00
_cell.angle_beta   90.00
_cell.angle_gamma   90.00
#
_symmetry.space_group_name_H-M   'P 1'
#
loop_
_entity.id
_entity.type
_entity.pdbx_description
1 polymer ?
#
loop_
_entity_poly.entity_id
_entity_poly.type
_entity_poly.pdbx_seq_one_letter_code
_entity_poly.pdbx_strand_id
1 'polypeptide(L)' 'MADGAPVSLKSRVSEAEWTARVELAALYRLVALHGWDDMIFTHVSARVPGPEHH' A
#
# COMPACT_ATOMS: atom_id res chain seq x y z
N MET A 1 23.89 13.57 -10.25
CA MET A 1 22.68 13.90 -9.46
C MET A 1 21.51 13.35 -10.25
N ALA A 2 20.90 12.25 -9.83
CA ALA A 2 19.71 11.76 -10.51
C ALA A 2 18.55 12.70 -10.17
N ASP A 3 17.87 13.24 -11.19
CA ASP A 3 16.63 14.04 -11.07
C ASP A 3 15.45 13.15 -10.60
N GLY A 4 15.64 12.47 -9.48
CA GLY A 4 14.79 11.40 -8.94
C GLY A 4 13.57 11.92 -8.22
N ALA A 5 12.77 12.76 -8.88
CA ALA A 5 11.42 13.04 -8.39
C ALA A 5 10.66 11.71 -8.30
N PRO A 6 9.99 11.41 -7.17
CA PRO A 6 9.32 10.14 -6.99
C PRO A 6 8.22 9.99 -8.04
N VAL A 7 8.27 8.89 -8.78
CA VAL A 7 7.25 8.56 -9.78
C VAL A 7 5.96 8.20 -9.04
N SER A 8 4.89 8.96 -9.29
CA SER A 8 3.57 8.62 -8.75
C SER A 8 2.97 7.44 -9.49
N LEU A 9 2.48 6.46 -8.73
CA LEU A 9 1.72 5.33 -9.27
C LEU A 9 0.23 5.64 -9.42
N LYS A 10 -0.27 6.76 -8.86
CA LYS A 10 -1.71 7.07 -8.80
C LYS A 10 -2.39 7.04 -10.18
N SER A 11 -1.73 7.58 -11.20
CA SER A 11 -2.27 7.64 -12.56
C SER A 11 -1.89 6.43 -13.44
N ARG A 12 -1.27 5.40 -12.85
CA ARG A 12 -0.76 4.21 -13.55
C ARG A 12 -1.46 2.91 -13.15
N VAL A 13 -2.38 2.99 -12.19
CA VAL A 13 -3.18 1.86 -11.69
C VAL A 13 -4.65 2.24 -11.72
N SER A 14 -5.54 1.27 -11.53
CA SER A 14 -6.97 1.57 -11.40
C SER A 14 -7.26 2.38 -10.13
N GLU A 15 -8.34 3.15 -10.10
CA GLU A 15 -8.77 3.87 -8.90
C GLU A 15 -9.06 2.93 -7.72
N ALA A 16 -9.58 1.73 -8.02
CA ALA A 16 -9.86 0.71 -7.01
C ALA A 16 -8.57 0.16 -6.39
N GLU A 17 -7.56 -0.13 -7.21
CA GLU A 17 -6.23 -0.52 -6.72
C GLU A 17 -5.57 0.62 -5.92
N TRP A 18 -5.65 1.85 -6.42
CA TRP A 18 -5.10 3.01 -5.72
C TRP A 18 -5.71 3.18 -4.33
N THR A 19 -7.04 3.04 -4.22
CA THR A 19 -7.77 3.09 -2.95
C THR A 19 -7.28 1.99 -2.00
N ALA A 20 -7.21 0.75 -2.47
CA ALA A 20 -6.72 -0.37 -1.66
C ALA A 20 -5.27 -0.15 -1.16
N ARG A 21 -4.40 0.44 -1.99
CA ARG A 21 -3.02 0.80 -1.61
C ARG A 21 -3.00 1.87 -0.51
N VAL A 22 -3.84 2.90 -0.61
CA VAL A 22 -3.95 3.97 0.39
C VAL A 22 -4.46 3.41 1.72
N GLU A 23 -5.50 2.58 1.68
CA GLU A 23 -6.08 1.94 2.87
C GLU A 23 -5.11 0.98 3.53
N LEU A 24 -4.41 0.15 2.76
CA LEU A 24 -3.35 -0.73 3.29
C LEU A 24 -2.23 0.08 3.94
N ALA A 25 -1.81 1.20 3.33
CA ALA A 25 -0.83 2.09 3.93
C ALA A 25 -1.35 2.77 5.21
N ALA A 26 -2.64 3.08 5.31
CA ALA A 26 -3.25 3.57 6.55
C ALA A 26 -3.24 2.48 7.63
N LEU A 27 -3.56 1.23 7.28
CA LEU A 27 -3.52 0.09 8.20
C LEU A 27 -2.10 -0.14 8.75
N TYR A 28 -1.06 -0.12 7.92
CA TYR A 28 0.32 -0.21 8.40
C TYR A 28 0.66 0.88 9.44
N ARG A 29 0.15 2.11 9.28
CA ARG A 29 0.33 3.17 10.28
C ARG A 29 -0.40 2.88 11.59
N LEU A 30 -1.60 2.29 11.51
CA LEU A 30 -2.35 1.87 12.71
C LEU A 30 -1.63 0.72 13.43
N VAL A 31 -1.10 -0.26 12.71
CA VAL A 31 -0.29 -1.36 13.27
C VAL A 31 0.88 -0.80 14.07
N ALA A 32 1.65 0.13 13.50
CA ALA A 32 2.76 0.78 14.20
C ALA A 32 2.29 1.63 15.39
N LEU A 33 1.20 2.39 15.25
CA LEU A 33 0.64 3.21 16.34
C LEU A 33 0.23 2.37 17.54
N HIS A 34 -0.28 1.16 17.31
CA HIS A 34 -0.75 0.24 18.35
C HIS A 34 0.30 -0.78 18.81
N GLY A 35 1.51 -0.76 18.24
CA GLY A 35 2.58 -1.72 18.57
C GLY A 35 2.22 -3.16 18.21
N TRP A 36 1.49 -3.36 17.12
CA TRP A 36 1.12 -4.69 16.60
C TRP A 36 2.15 -5.27 15.62
N ASP A 37 3.19 -4.51 15.31
CA ASP A 37 4.30 -4.95 14.48
C ASP A 37 5.41 -5.63 15.29
N ASP A 38 6.10 -6.57 14.65
CA ASP A 38 7.39 -7.09 15.09
C ASP A 38 8.47 -6.55 14.14
N MET A 39 8.90 -5.31 14.39
CA MET A 39 9.88 -4.59 13.56
C MET A 39 9.53 -4.70 12.05
N ILE A 40 10.30 -5.44 11.26
CA ILE A 40 10.10 -5.61 9.82
C ILE A 40 9.41 -6.94 9.46
N PHE A 41 9.05 -7.78 10.44
CA PHE A 41 8.55 -9.13 10.22
C PHE A 41 7.03 -9.21 10.02
N THR A 42 6.29 -8.17 10.41
CA THR A 42 4.84 -8.13 10.22
C THR A 42 4.47 -7.82 8.76
N HIS A 43 3.70 -8.71 8.14
CA HIS A 43 3.21 -8.57 6.78
C HIS A 43 1.68 -8.50 6.77
N VAL A 44 1.14 -7.50 6.06
CA VAL A 44 -0.28 -7.33 5.85
C VAL A 44 -0.52 -7.25 4.35
N SER A 45 -1.43 -8.09 3.84
CA SER A 45 -1.82 -8.08 2.44
C SER A 45 -3.25 -7.61 2.28
N ALA A 46 -3.51 -6.93 1.17
CA ALA A 46 -4.85 -6.60 0.72
C ALA A 46 -4.99 -7.06 -0.73
N ARG A 47 -6.10 -7.72 -1.05
CA ARG A 47 -6.39 -8.13 -2.43
C ARG A 47 -6.70 -6.89 -3.26
N VAL A 48 -6.07 -6.77 -4.42
CA VAL A 48 -6.44 -5.72 -5.39
C VAL A 48 -7.86 -6.01 -5.92
N PRO A 49 -8.80 -5.04 -5.86
CA PRO A 49 -10.13 -5.23 -6.43
C PRO A 49 -10.10 -5.24 -7.96
N GLY A 50 -10.80 -6.18 -8.60
CA GLY A 50 -10.82 -6.32 -10.06
C GLY A 50 -11.44 -7.63 -10.52
N PRO A 51 -11.79 -7.74 -11.83
CA PRO A 51 -12.52 -8.88 -12.40
C PRO A 51 -11.69 -10.18 -12.49
N GLU A 52 -10.36 -10.08 -12.44
CA GLU A 52 -9.46 -11.23 -12.47
C GLU A 52 -9.23 -11.79 -11.05
N HIS A 53 -9.11 -13.11 -10.94
CA HIS A 53 -8.54 -13.74 -9.75
C HIS A 53 -7.02 -13.50 -9.75
N HIS A 54 -6.55 -12.65 -8.83
CA HIS A 54 -5.14 -12.57 -8.45
C HIS A 54 -4.78 -13.68 -7.47
#